data_AF-F1LIF0-F1
#
_entry.id   AF-F1LIF0-F1
#
_cell.length_a   1.000
_cell.length_b   1.000
_cell.length_c   1.000
_cell.angle_alpha   90.00
_cell.angle_beta   90.00
_cell.angle_gamma   90.00
#
_symmetry.space_group_name_H-M   'P 1'
#
loop_
_entity.id
_entity.type
_entity.pdbx_description
1 polymer ?
#
loop_
_entity_poly.entity_id
_entity_poly.type
_entity_poly.pdbx_seq_one_letter_code
_entity_poly.pdbx_strand_id
1 'polypeptide(L)' 'MKVKADRDEASPYAAMLAAQDVAERCKALSINALHIKLRATGGTKTKTPGPGAQSALRALARSGIKIG' A
#
# COMPACT_ATOMS: atom_id res chain seq x y z
N MET A 1 6.73 -5.08 11.27
CA MET A 1 6.50 -3.63 11.25
C MET A 1 7.66 -2.98 10.52
N LYS A 2 7.41 -2.14 9.50
CA LYS A 2 8.47 -1.61 8.62
C LYS A 2 9.17 -0.36 9.18
N VAL A 3 8.59 0.27 10.19
CA VAL A 3 9.15 1.43 10.89
C VAL A 3 9.15 1.17 12.39
N LYS A 4 10.13 1.74 13.09
CA LYS A 4 10.33 1.56 14.54
C LYS A 4 9.67 2.65 15.39
N ALA A 5 9.23 3.74 14.77
CA ALA A 5 8.63 4.88 15.44
C ALA A 5 7.17 5.01 15.03
N ASP A 6 6.27 5.11 16.01
CA ASP A 6 4.83 5.18 15.80
C ASP A 6 4.42 6.40 14.95
N ARG A 7 5.20 7.48 15.03
CA ARG A 7 4.99 8.69 14.22
C ARG A 7 5.10 8.45 12.72
N ASP A 8 5.90 7.48 12.29
CA ASP A 8 6.22 7.25 10.89
C ASP A 8 5.32 6.19 10.24
N GLU A 9 4.40 5.59 11.01
CA GLU A 9 3.47 4.56 10.52
C GLU A 9 2.59 5.07 9.38
N ALA A 10 2.15 6.32 9.44
CA ALA A 10 1.31 6.95 8.43
C ALA A 10 2.11 7.54 7.25
N SER A 11 3.45 7.45 7.29
CA SER A 11 4.29 8.11 6.30
C SER A 11 4.19 7.46 4.91
N PRO A 12 4.27 8.25 3.83
CA PRO A 12 4.30 7.73 2.46
C PRO A 12 5.42 6.72 2.21
N TYR A 13 6.57 6.93 2.87
CA TYR A 13 7.75 6.08 2.74
C TYR A 13 7.51 4.70 3.35
N ALA A 14 6.91 4.64 4.54
CA ALA A 14 6.54 3.37 5.18
C ALA A 14 5.57 2.56 4.32
N ALA A 15 4.59 3.22 3.72
CA ALA A 15 3.61 2.59 2.82
C ALA A 15 4.27 2.01 1.55
N MET A 16 5.27 2.70 1.00
CA MET A 16 6.00 2.23 -0.17
C MET A 16 6.83 0.97 0.13
N LEU A 17 7.56 0.96 1.24
CA LEU A 17 8.35 -0.21 1.65
C LEU A 17 7.46 -1.43 1.86
N ALA A 18 6.33 -1.25 2.57
CA ALA A 18 5.38 -2.34 2.78
C ALA A 18 4.78 -2.89 1.47
N ALA A 19 4.48 -2.00 0.52
CA ALA A 19 3.96 -2.38 -0.79
C ALA A 19 4.98 -3.18 -1.62
N GLN A 20 6.28 -2.87 -1.50
CA GLN A 20 7.34 -3.60 -2.19
C GLN A 20 7.46 -5.04 -1.69
N ASP A 21 7.45 -5.26 -0.37
CA ASP A 21 7.53 -6.63 0.19
C ASP A 21 6.33 -7.48 -0.23
N VAL A 22 5.13 -6.87 -0.24
CA VAL A 22 3.92 -7.55 -0.71
C VAL A 22 4.06 -7.91 -2.19
N ALA A 23 4.59 -7.01 -3.02
CA ALA A 23 4.79 -7.29 -4.43
C ALA A 23 5.79 -8.42 -4.68
N GLU A 24 6.88 -8.48 -3.93
CA GLU A 24 7.84 -9.60 -4.00
C GLU A 24 7.17 -10.93 -3.63
N ARG A 25 6.35 -10.93 -2.57
CA ARG A 25 5.61 -12.12 -2.16
C ARG A 25 4.54 -12.53 -3.18
N CYS A 26 3.85 -11.56 -3.79
CA CYS A 26 2.90 -11.81 -4.87
C CYS A 26 3.57 -12.42 -6.10
N LYS A 27 4.79 -11.98 -6.44
CA LYS A 27 5.60 -12.58 -7.52
C LYS A 27 5.98 -14.03 -7.21
N ALA A 28 6.41 -14.32 -5.98
CA ALA A 28 6.71 -15.69 -5.55
C ALA A 28 5.48 -16.63 -5.66
N LEU A 29 4.28 -16.08 -5.43
CA LEU A 29 3.01 -16.80 -5.55
C LEU A 29 2.41 -16.77 -6.97
N SER A 30 3.12 -16.23 -7.96
CA SER A 30 2.67 -16.11 -9.36
C SER A 30 1.35 -15.32 -9.55
N ILE A 31 1.12 -14.29 -8.73
CA ILE A 31 -0.05 -13.40 -8.85
C ILE A 31 0.29 -12.24 -9.80
N ASN A 32 -0.42 -12.18 -10.92
CA ASN A 32 -0.13 -11.23 -12.01
C ASN A 32 -1.00 -9.96 -11.98
N ALA A 33 -2.19 -10.00 -11.38
CA ALA A 33 -3.13 -8.88 -11.33
C ALA A 33 -3.85 -8.77 -9.97
N LEU A 34 -4.13 -7.54 -9.53
CA LEU A 34 -4.81 -7.24 -8.27
C LEU A 34 -5.87 -6.15 -8.47
N HIS A 35 -7.10 -6.42 -8.03
CA HIS A 35 -8.13 -5.40 -7.83
C HIS A 35 -7.86 -4.64 -6.53
N ILE A 36 -7.74 -3.31 -6.61
CA ILE A 36 -7.45 -2.47 -5.44
C ILE A 36 -8.73 -1.84 -4.90
N LYS A 37 -9.08 -2.16 -3.65
CA LYS A 37 -10.15 -1.50 -2.90
C LYS A 37 -9.53 -0.54 -1.89
N LEU A 38 -9.72 0.76 -2.11
CA LEU A 38 -9.21 1.79 -1.21
C LEU A 38 -10.19 2.03 -0.05
N ARG A 39 -9.67 2.08 1.18
CA ARG A 39 -10.47 2.34 2.38
C ARG A 39 -9.78 3.33 3.32
N ALA A 40 -10.51 4.35 3.74
CA ALA A 40 -10.16 5.21 4.87
C ALA A 40 -10.83 4.71 6.17
N THR A 41 -10.51 5.32 7.31
CA THR A 41 -11.09 4.95 8.62
C THR A 41 -12.62 5.01 8.62
N GLY A 42 -13.23 6.04 8.01
CA GLY A 42 -14.67 6.13 7.77
C GLY A 42 -15.52 6.32 9.05
N GLY A 43 -16.84 6.15 8.91
CA GLY A 43 -17.80 6.39 10.00
C GLY A 43 -17.91 7.88 10.35
N THR A 44 -17.71 8.22 11.62
CA THR A 44 -17.62 9.61 12.13
C THR A 44 -16.22 10.22 11.97
N LYS A 45 -15.22 9.41 11.58
CA LYS A 45 -13.85 9.85 11.32
C LYS A 45 -13.67 10.24 9.85
N THR A 46 -12.47 10.64 9.48
CA THR A 46 -12.13 11.08 8.12
C THR A 46 -12.42 9.98 7.09
N LYS A 47 -13.14 10.36 6.03
CA LYS A 47 -13.43 9.49 4.87
C LYS A 47 -12.36 9.64 3.79
N THR A 48 -11.49 10.64 3.92
CA THR A 48 -10.36 10.87 3.02
C THR A 48 -9.26 9.85 3.31
N PRO A 49 -8.79 9.12 2.29
CA PRO A 49 -7.68 8.19 2.45
C PRO A 49 -6.40 8.95 2.84
N GLY A 50 -5.57 8.30 3.68
CA GLY A 50 -4.32 8.89 4.17
C GLY A 50 -3.23 9.02 3.10
N PRO A 51 -2.13 9.74 3.39
CA PRO A 51 -1.09 10.06 2.41
C PRO A 51 -0.32 8.83 1.89
N GLY A 52 -0.35 7.71 2.62
CA GLY A 52 0.21 6.43 2.17
C GLY A 52 -0.59 5.71 1.08
N ALA A 53 -1.87 6.06 0.88
CA ALA A 53 -2.76 5.37 -0.05
C ALA A 53 -2.26 5.40 -1.50
N GLN A 54 -1.99 6.61 -2.01
CA GLN A 54 -1.54 6.80 -3.38
C GLN A 54 -0.12 6.28 -3.60
N SER A 55 0.74 6.43 -2.59
CA SER A 55 2.12 5.95 -2.63
C SER A 55 2.21 4.43 -2.71
N ALA A 56 1.41 3.71 -1.92
CA ALA A 56 1.35 2.26 -1.98
C ALA A 56 0.83 1.76 -3.34
N LEU A 57 -0.25 2.36 -3.86
CA LEU A 57 -0.80 2.00 -5.17
C LEU A 57 0.23 2.18 -6.29
N ARG A 58 0.96 3.30 -6.25
CA ARG A 58 2.01 3.58 -7.23
C ARG A 58 3.19 2.62 -7.12
N ALA A 59 3.55 2.18 -5.93
CA ALA A 59 4.61 1.20 -5.72
C ALA A 59 4.23 -0.18 -6.28
N LEU A 60 2.98 -0.62 -6.08
CA LEU A 60 2.45 -1.86 -6.65
C LEU A 60 2.38 -1.83 -8.18
N ALA A 61 2.00 -0.68 -8.77
CA ALA A 61 2.00 -0.52 -10.22
C ALA A 61 3.42 -0.64 -10.81
N ARG A 62 4.41 -0.02 -10.15
CA ARG A 62 5.81 -0.03 -10.59
C ARG A 62 6.51 -1.37 -10.44
N SER A 63 6.08 -2.19 -9.49
CA SER A 63 6.67 -3.51 -9.30
C SER A 63 6.25 -4.51 -10.38
N GLY A 64 5.37 -4.11 -11.32
CA GLY A 64 4.96 -4.92 -12.47
C GLY A 64 3.66 -5.69 -12.26
N ILE A 65 2.92 -5.41 -11.19
CA ILE A 65 1.61 -6.01 -10.95
C ILE A 65 0.56 -5.24 -11.75
N LYS A 66 -0.27 -5.96 -12.52
CA LYS A 66 -1.39 -5.34 -13.25
C LYS A 66 -2.46 -4.91 -12.25
N ILE A 67 -2.89 -3.67 -12.36
CA ILE A 67 -3.97 -3.13 -11.56
C ILE A 67 -5.19 -3.00 -12.48
N GLY A 68 -6.27 -3.62 -12.08
CA GLY A 68 -7.57 -3.64 -12.76
C GLY A 68 -8.57 -4.25 -11.81
#